data_AF-A0A7Y4XHH7-F1
#
_entry.id   AF-A0A7Y4XHH7-F1
#
_cell.length_a   1.000
_cell.length_b   1.000
_cell.length_c   1.000
_cell.angle_alpha   90.00
_cell.angle_beta   90.00
_cell.angle_gamma   90.00
#
_symmetry.space_group_name_H-M   'P 1'
#
loop_
_entity.id
_entity.type
_entity.pdbx_description
1 polymer ?
#
loop_
_entity_poly.entity_id
_entity_poly.type
_entity_poly.pdbx_seq_one_letter_code
_entity_poly.pdbx_strand_id
1 'polypeptide(L)'
;MGANSQNTELMEALEADEPLKERGFTASCGPTGAVVVDRWNHVRGVWHYHAGHYFWTDAGSTQPSFRTESHEGAIDHTLKVISKN
;
A
#
# COMPACT_ATOMS: atom_id res chain seq x y z
N MET A 1 -1.29 10.59 -15.66
CA MET A 1 -2.27 10.85 -14.58
C MET A 1 -1.49 10.75 -13.28
N GLY A 2 -1.38 11.83 -12.51
CA GLY A 2 -0.65 11.82 -11.24
C GLY A 2 -1.37 11.00 -10.17
N ALA A 3 -0.73 10.81 -9.02
CA ALA A 3 -1.37 10.23 -7.85
C ALA A 3 -2.66 10.99 -7.51
N ASN A 4 -3.77 10.26 -7.41
CA ASN A 4 -5.00 10.81 -6.85
C ASN A 4 -4.77 11.12 -5.37
N SER A 5 -5.42 12.16 -4.82
CA SER A 5 -5.19 12.60 -3.43
C SER A 5 -5.35 11.45 -2.42
N GLN A 6 -6.28 10.54 -2.68
CA GLN A 6 -6.53 9.35 -1.86
C GLN A 6 -5.34 8.38 -1.78
N ASN A 7 -4.59 8.22 -2.87
CA ASN A 7 -3.37 7.41 -2.86
C ASN A 7 -2.22 8.15 -2.18
N THR A 8 -2.13 9.48 -2.34
CA THR A 8 -1.14 10.27 -1.62
C THR A 8 -1.39 10.22 -0.10
N GLU A 9 -2.63 10.40 0.34
CA GLU A 9 -3.03 10.29 1.74
C GLU A 9 -2.71 8.90 2.31
N LEU A 10 -3.00 7.83 1.56
CA LEU A 10 -2.65 6.47 1.98
C LEU A 10 -1.13 6.26 2.05
N MET A 11 -0.38 6.79 1.08
CA MET A 11 1.08 6.71 1.07
C MET A 11 1.66 7.40 2.31
N GLU A 12 1.22 8.61 2.61
CA GLU A 12 1.65 9.36 3.80
C GLU A 12 1.29 8.61 5.10
N ALA A 13 0.10 8.00 5.17
CA ALA A 13 -0.31 7.22 6.33
C ALA A 13 0.55 5.95 6.53
N LEU A 14 0.87 5.25 5.43
CA LEU A 14 1.75 4.08 5.45
C LEU A 14 3.20 4.45 5.79
N GLU A 15 3.70 5.58 5.29
CA GLU A 15 5.01 6.11 5.67
C GLU A 15 5.03 6.58 7.13
N ALA A 16 3.92 7.12 7.65
CA ALA A 16 3.82 7.59 9.03
C ALA A 16 3.84 6.45 10.06
N ASP A 17 3.34 5.27 9.71
CA ASP A 17 3.20 4.11 10.60
C ASP A 17 4.54 3.60 11.15
N GLU A 18 4.68 3.62 12.49
CA GLU A 18 5.90 3.23 13.18
C GLU A 18 6.29 1.75 12.96
N PRO A 19 5.37 0.76 13.08
CA PRO A 19 5.70 -0.64 12.81
C PRO A 19 6.25 -0.90 11.40
N LEU A 20 5.73 -0.21 10.36
CA LEU A 20 6.27 -0.31 9.00
C LEU A 20 7.70 0.23 8.91
N LYS A 21 7.94 1.42 9.48
CA LYS A 21 9.27 2.05 9.54
C LYS A 21 10.30 1.19 10.25
N GLU A 22 9.99 0.68 11.44
CA GLU A 22 10.91 -0.13 12.24
C GLU A 22 11.33 -1.41 11.50
N ARG A 23 10.46 -1.94 10.64
CA ARG A 23 10.73 -3.13 9.84
C ARG A 23 11.41 -2.82 8.50
N GLY A 24 11.66 -1.55 8.21
CA GLY A 24 12.35 -1.06 7.01
C GLY A 24 11.48 -1.06 5.75
N PHE A 25 10.17 -0.96 5.90
CA PHE A 25 9.25 -0.81 4.76
C PHE A 25 9.10 0.66 4.35
N THR A 26 8.90 0.86 3.06
CA THR A 26 8.65 2.17 2.43
C THR A 26 7.37 2.11 1.62
N ALA A 27 6.67 3.23 1.53
CA ALA A 27 5.52 3.41 0.67
C ALA A 27 5.80 4.55 -0.31
N SER A 28 5.53 4.36 -1.60
CA SER A 28 5.78 5.41 -2.60
C SER A 28 4.71 5.42 -3.68
N CYS A 29 4.38 6.61 -4.19
CA CYS A 29 3.46 6.75 -5.31
C CYS A 29 4.19 6.46 -6.63
N GLY A 30 3.79 5.39 -7.32
CA GLY A 30 4.28 5.04 -8.65
C GLY A 30 3.75 5.95 -9.77
N PRO A 31 4.23 5.80 -11.01
CA PRO A 31 3.87 6.67 -12.15
C PRO A 31 2.38 6.64 -12.52
N THR A 32 1.69 5.55 -12.17
CA THR A 32 0.25 5.35 -12.38
C THR A 32 -0.59 5.92 -11.24
N GLY A 33 0.06 6.51 -10.22
CA GLY A 33 -0.58 7.03 -9.03
C GLY A 33 -0.87 5.98 -7.96
N ALA A 34 -0.47 4.73 -8.15
CA ALA A 34 -0.63 3.64 -7.19
C ALA A 34 0.40 3.75 -6.05
N VAL A 35 0.07 3.25 -4.85
CA VAL A 35 1.01 3.22 -3.72
C VAL A 35 1.71 1.87 -3.69
N VAL A 36 3.00 1.88 -3.97
CA VAL A 36 3.87 0.70 -3.91
C VAL A 36 4.40 0.57 -2.49
N VAL A 37 4.23 -0.62 -1.89
CA VAL A 37 4.85 -0.95 -0.60
C VAL A 37 6.02 -1.90 -0.87
N ASP A 38 7.21 -1.50 -0.47
CA ASP A 38 8.44 -2.26 -0.68
C ASP A 38 9.34 -2.28 0.56
N ARG A 39 10.33 -3.18 0.56
CA ARG A 39 11.42 -3.21 1.52
C ARG A 39 12.71 -3.48 0.78
N TRP A 40 13.64 -2.55 0.80
CA TRP A 40 14.93 -2.66 0.11
C TRP A 40 14.79 -3.03 -1.37
N ASN A 41 13.90 -2.35 -2.10
CA ASN A 41 13.58 -2.62 -3.51
C ASN A 41 12.85 -3.95 -3.78
N HIS A 42 12.42 -4.68 -2.75
CA HIS A 42 11.54 -5.83 -2.90
C HIS A 42 10.08 -5.41 -2.65
N VAL A 43 9.33 -5.25 -3.74
CA VAL A 43 7.89 -4.94 -3.68
C VAL A 43 7.16 -6.08 -2.97
N ARG A 44 6.30 -5.73 -2.00
CA ARG A 44 5.38 -6.66 -1.35
C ARG A 44 3.99 -6.62 -1.94
N GLY A 45 3.58 -5.44 -2.39
CA GLY A 45 2.34 -5.26 -3.11
C GLY A 45 2.08 -3.80 -3.40
N VAL A 46 0.93 -3.57 -4.03
CA VAL A 46 0.54 -2.26 -4.52
C VAL A 46 -0.90 -1.99 -4.11
N TRP A 47 -1.13 -0.81 -3.55
CA TRP A 47 -2.44 -0.25 -3.31
C TRP A 47 -2.89 0.62 -4.48
N HIS A 48 -4.15 0.47 -4.86
CA HIS A 48 -4.82 1.31 -5.84
C HIS A 48 -6.16 1.80 -5.29
N TYR A 49 -6.40 3.11 -5.31
CA TYR A 49 -7.71 3.66 -5.05
C TYR A 49 -8.58 3.69 -6.32
N HIS A 50 -9.77 3.12 -6.25
CA HIS A 50 -10.77 3.17 -7.31
C HIS A 50 -12.18 3.14 -6.72
N ALA A 51 -13.07 4.01 -7.23
CA ALA A 51 -14.50 4.02 -6.89
C ALA A 51 -14.81 3.95 -5.37
N GLY A 52 -14.10 4.74 -4.55
CA GLY A 52 -14.32 4.77 -3.09
C GLY A 52 -13.56 3.72 -2.29
N HIS A 53 -12.77 2.87 -2.94
CA HIS A 53 -12.16 1.70 -2.32
C HIS A 53 -10.66 1.63 -2.62
N TYR A 54 -9.90 1.15 -1.64
CA TYR A 54 -8.51 0.74 -1.80
C TYR A 54 -8.44 -0.76 -2.12
N PHE A 55 -7.68 -1.10 -3.13
CA PHE A 55 -7.44 -2.47 -3.58
C PHE A 55 -5.97 -2.81 -3.42
N TRP A 56 -5.68 -3.90 -2.72
CA TRP A 56 -4.33 -4.44 -2.59
C TRP A 56 -4.10 -5.53 -3.60
N THR A 57 -2.98 -5.45 -4.31
CA THR A 57 -2.48 -6.52 -5.19
C THR A 57 -1.12 -6.97 -4.66
N ASP A 58 -1.02 -8.26 -4.31
CA ASP A 58 0.26 -8.85 -3.89
C ASP A 58 1.30 -8.79 -5.01
N ALA A 59 2.58 -8.69 -4.63
CA ALA A 59 3.67 -8.77 -5.60
C ALA A 59 3.65 -10.10 -6.36
N GLY A 60 3.63 -10.02 -7.69
CA GLY A 60 3.50 -11.19 -8.58
C GLY A 60 2.07 -11.59 -8.91
N SER A 61 1.07 -10.97 -8.28
CA SER A 61 -0.34 -11.10 -8.69
C SER A 61 -0.70 -10.05 -9.75
N THR A 62 -1.64 -10.40 -10.63
CA THR A 62 -2.29 -9.45 -11.55
C THR A 62 -3.69 -9.05 -11.09
N GLN A 63 -4.19 -9.68 -10.00
CA GLN A 63 -5.53 -9.44 -9.47
C GLN A 63 -5.46 -8.99 -8.01
N PRO A 64 -6.34 -8.05 -7.59
CA PRO A 64 -6.45 -7.66 -6.21
C PRO A 64 -6.83 -8.83 -5.31
N SER A 65 -6.13 -8.99 -4.19
CA SER A 65 -6.39 -10.02 -3.19
C SER A 65 -7.14 -9.50 -1.97
N PHE A 66 -7.18 -8.18 -1.78
CA PHE A 66 -7.89 -7.55 -0.68
C PHE A 66 -8.47 -6.18 -1.07
N ARG A 67 -9.55 -5.78 -0.39
CA ARG A 67 -10.23 -4.51 -0.58
C ARG A 67 -10.63 -3.90 0.77
N THR A 68 -10.60 -2.58 0.85
CA THR A 68 -11.08 -1.83 2.02
C THR A 68 -11.53 -0.42 1.60
N GLU A 69 -12.41 0.20 2.38
CA GLU A 69 -12.86 1.58 2.15
C GLU A 69 -12.09 2.59 3.01
N SER A 70 -11.24 2.11 3.93
CA SER A 70 -10.60 2.94 4.96
C SER A 70 -9.07 2.83 4.93
N HIS A 71 -8.39 3.93 5.25
CA HIS A 71 -6.93 3.96 5.50
C HIS A 71 -6.49 2.95 6.57
N GLU A 72 -7.20 2.90 7.71
CA GLU A 72 -6.87 1.99 8.82
C GLU A 72 -6.87 0.53 8.36
N GLY A 73 -7.92 0.09 7.66
CA GLY A 73 -7.97 -1.26 7.10
C GLY A 73 -6.86 -1.54 6.07
N ALA A 74 -6.36 -0.54 5.36
CA ALA A 74 -5.26 -0.69 4.42
C ALA A 74 -3.91 -0.86 5.15
N ILE A 75 -3.68 -0.08 6.19
CA ILE A 75 -2.50 -0.21 7.07
C ILE A 75 -2.51 -1.57 7.75
N ASP A 76 -3.62 -1.96 8.38
CA ASP A 76 -3.81 -3.25 9.04
C ASP A 76 -3.53 -4.43 8.10
N HIS A 77 -4.05 -4.36 6.87
CA HIS A 77 -3.80 -5.40 5.89
C HIS A 77 -2.32 -5.44 5.50
N THR A 78 -1.69 -4.28 5.29
CA THR A 78 -0.26 -4.19 4.97
C THR A 78 0.58 -4.82 6.07
N LEU A 79 0.31 -4.49 7.34
CA LEU A 79 0.98 -5.09 8.51
C LEU A 79 0.79 -6.60 8.58
N LYS A 80 -0.40 -7.12 8.25
CA LYS A 80 -0.66 -8.56 8.18
C LYS A 80 0.14 -9.23 7.09
N VAL A 81 0.24 -8.64 5.91
CA VAL A 81 1.02 -9.19 4.78
C VAL A 81 2.51 -9.23 5.14
N ILE A 82 3.05 -8.15 5.71
CA ILE A 82 4.48 -8.08 6.01
C ILE A 82 4.90 -8.90 7.23
N SER A 83 3.96 -9.28 8.10
CA SER A 83 4.22 -10.14 9.27
C SER A 83 4.25 -11.63 8.92
N LYS A 84 3.84 -12.02 7.71
CA LYS A 84 3.80 -13.43 7.26
C LYS A 84 5.13 -13.95 6.69
N ASN A 85 6.22 -13.16 6.76
CA ASN A 85 7.54 -13.52 6.23
C ASN A 85 8.60 -13.59 7.32
#